data_AF-A0A160VB56-F1
#
_entry.id   AF-A0A160VB56-F1
#
_cell.length_a   1.000
_cell.length_b   1.000
_cell.length_c   1.000
_cell.angle_alpha   90.00
_cell.angle_beta   90.00
_cell.angle_gamma   90.00
#
_symmetry.space_group_name_H-M   'P 1'
#
loop_
_entity.id
_entity.type
_entity.pdbx_description
1 polymer ?
#
loop_
_entity_poly.entity_id
_entity_poly.type
_entity_poly.pdbx_seq_one_letter_code
_entity_poly.pdbx_strand_id
1 'polypeptide(L)'
;MFVLSFFNGVAWAFFPILVTVPFHLPGIRPRELAVAFAFTMMMTSVGTSLGPLFTGYLQEGLDDLKMALFLISFASISLILAGSTLRFRSQRQPA
;
A
#
# COMPACT_ATOMS: atom_id res chain seq x y z
N MET A 1 -23.64 5.45 3.63
CA MET A 1 -22.83 5.56 2.40
C MET A 1 -21.89 6.76 2.44
N PHE A 2 -22.35 7.99 2.70
CA PHE A 2 -21.52 9.21 2.68
C PHE A 2 -20.24 9.13 3.54
N VAL A 3 -20.35 8.64 4.78
CA VAL A 3 -19.20 8.51 5.70
C VAL A 3 -18.14 7.53 5.18
N LEU A 4 -18.57 6.35 4.72
CA LEU A 4 -17.67 5.34 4.13
C LEU A 4 -16.99 5.86 2.87
N SER A 5 -17.72 6.55 1.99
CA SER A 5 -17.17 7.16 0.78
C SER A 5 -16.18 8.28 1.10
N PHE A 6 -16.45 9.10 2.12
CA PHE A 6 -15.53 10.13 2.59
C PHE A 6 -14.21 9.53 3.10
N PHE A 7 -14.28 8.53 3.98
CA PHE A 7 -13.09 7.83 4.47
C PHE A 7 -12.34 7.11 3.36
N ASN A 8 -13.05 6.52 2.39
CA ASN A 8 -12.41 5.91 1.23
C ASN A 8 -11.63 6.96 0.41
N GLY A 9 -12.22 8.13 0.16
CA GLY A 9 -11.53 9.23 -0.54
C GLY A 9 -10.29 9.73 0.20
N VAL A 10 -10.36 9.89 1.53
CA VAL A 10 -9.19 10.26 2.36
C VAL A 10 -8.13 9.16 2.35
N ALA A 11 -8.55 7.89 2.39
CA ALA A 11 -7.66 6.74 2.31
C ALA A 11 -6.94 6.64 0.96
N TRP A 12 -7.37 7.36 -0.09
CA TRP A 12 -6.66 7.46 -1.37
C TRP A 12 -5.65 8.61 -1.45
N ALA A 13 -5.58 9.49 -0.43
CA ALA A 13 -4.67 10.64 -0.42
C ALA A 13 -3.18 10.26 -0.36
N PHE A 14 -2.85 9.01 -0.06
CA PHE A 14 -1.46 8.50 -0.13
C PHE A 14 -0.94 8.40 -1.57
N PHE A 15 -1.83 8.29 -2.57
CA PHE A 15 -1.43 8.09 -3.96
C PHE A 15 -0.54 9.23 -4.48
N PRO A 16 -0.90 10.52 -4.38
CA PRO A 16 0.00 11.62 -4.77
C PRO A 16 1.30 11.64 -3.97
N ILE A 17 1.32 11.18 -2.72
CA ILE A 17 2.54 11.05 -1.93
C ILE A 17 3.46 9.99 -2.55
N LEU A 18 2.94 8.81 -2.93
CA LEU A 18 3.72 7.78 -3.62
C LEU A 18 4.30 8.25 -4.95
N VAL A 19 3.57 9.07 -5.71
CA VAL A 19 4.05 9.57 -7.00
C VAL A 19 5.11 10.67 -6.82
N THR A 20 5.04 11.45 -5.73
CA THR A 20 5.95 12.58 -5.48
C THR A 20 7.21 12.20 -4.69
N VAL A 21 7.18 11.15 -3.86
CA VAL A 21 8.32 10.69 -3.06
C VAL A 21 9.57 10.37 -3.89
N PRO A 22 9.48 9.68 -5.04
CA PRO A 22 10.66 9.38 -5.87
C PRO A 22 11.42 10.62 -6.36
N PHE A 23 10.72 11.74 -6.55
CA PHE A 23 11.32 13.01 -6.98
C PHE A 23 12.10 13.73 -5.89
N HIS A 24 11.82 13.43 -4.62
CA HIS A 24 12.49 14.04 -3.47
C HIS A 24 13.73 13.26 -3.01
N LEU A 25 14.02 12.11 -3.63
CA LEU A 25 15.19 11.30 -3.30
C LEU A 25 16.46 11.90 -3.96
N PRO A 26 17.47 12.31 -3.18
CA PRO A 26 18.68 12.93 -3.71
C PRO A 26 19.49 11.93 -4.54
N GLY A 27 19.86 12.32 -5.77
CA GLY A 27 20.73 11.52 -6.65
C GLY A 27 20.02 10.51 -7.57
N ILE A 28 18.69 10.47 -7.60
CA ILE A 28 17.95 9.56 -8.49
C ILE A 28 17.95 10.08 -9.94
N ARG A 29 18.31 9.20 -10.88
CA ARG A 29 18.26 9.50 -12.31
C ARG A 29 16.81 9.38 -12.82
N PRO A 30 16.37 10.18 -13.82
CA PRO A 30 15.01 10.08 -14.37
C PRO A 30 14.60 8.66 -14.80
N ARG A 31 15.57 7.83 -15.23
CA ARG A 31 15.36 6.40 -15.55
C ARG A 31 14.90 5.57 -14.35
N GLU A 32 15.49 5.79 -13.18
CA GLU A 32 15.25 5.00 -11.96
C GLU A 32 13.89 5.37 -11.37
N LEU A 33 13.52 6.62 -11.55
CA LEU A 33 12.23 7.16 -11.17
C LEU A 33 11.08 6.50 -11.97
N ALA A 34 11.27 6.33 -13.28
CA ALA A 34 10.33 5.59 -14.12
C ALA A 34 10.19 4.12 -13.69
N VAL A 35 11.30 3.45 -13.34
CA VAL A 35 11.29 2.05 -12.87
C VAL A 35 10.57 1.92 -11.52
N ALA A 36 10.87 2.81 -10.56
CA ALA A 36 10.22 2.81 -9.24
C ALA A 36 8.71 3.04 -9.36
N PHE A 37 8.30 3.95 -10.25
CA PHE A 37 6.89 4.22 -10.52
C PHE A 37 6.21 3.01 -11.17
N ALA A 38 6.80 2.44 -12.22
CA ALA A 38 6.27 1.25 -12.89
C ALA A 38 6.14 0.06 -11.94
N PHE A 39 7.14 -0.17 -11.07
CA PHE A 39 7.09 -1.21 -10.05
C PHE A 39 5.98 -0.97 -9.03
N THR A 40 5.80 0.27 -8.57
CA THR A 40 4.72 0.65 -7.65
C THR A 40 3.34 0.41 -8.26
N MET A 41 3.15 0.81 -9.53
CA MET A 41 1.91 0.53 -10.26
C MET A 41 1.68 -0.97 -10.43
N MET A 42 2.72 -1.74 -10.78
CA MET A 42 2.64 -3.19 -10.91
C MET A 42 2.22 -3.84 -9.57
N MET A 43 2.87 -3.49 -8.47
CA MET A 43 2.52 -3.98 -7.13
C MET A 43 1.08 -3.62 -6.74
N THR A 44 0.61 -2.42 -7.13
CA THR A 44 -0.79 -2.01 -6.92
C THR A 44 -1.75 -2.90 -7.71
N SER A 45 -1.44 -3.18 -8.98
CA SER A 45 -2.25 -4.09 -9.81
C SER A 45 -2.26 -5.51 -9.26
N VAL A 46 -1.11 -6.00 -8.79
CA VAL A 46 -1.01 -7.33 -8.16
C VAL A 46 -1.86 -7.37 -6.88
N GLY A 47 -1.76 -6.36 -6.01
CA GLY A 47 -2.55 -6.29 -4.78
C GLY A 47 -4.06 -6.22 -5.04
N THR A 48 -4.50 -5.43 -6.02
CA THR A 48 -5.91 -5.30 -6.38
C THR A 48 -6.49 -6.56 -7.01
N SER A 49 -5.69 -7.32 -7.77
CA SER A 49 -6.12 -8.62 -8.31
C SER A 49 -6.11 -9.72 -7.25
N LEU A 50 -5.06 -9.79 -6.41
CA LEU A 50 -4.92 -10.85 -5.41
C LEU A 50 -5.84 -10.66 -4.20
N GLY A 51 -6.14 -9.42 -3.79
CA GLY A 51 -6.97 -9.13 -2.62
C GLY A 51 -8.34 -9.83 -2.65
N PRO A 52 -9.15 -9.64 -3.71
CA PRO A 52 -10.43 -10.34 -3.87
C PRO A 52 -10.28 -11.86 -3.97
N LEU A 53 -9.22 -12.35 -4.63
CA LEU A 53 -8.97 -13.80 -4.75
C LEU A 53 -8.71 -14.45 -3.38
N PHE A 54 -7.85 -13.86 -2.56
CA PHE A 54 -7.61 -14.33 -1.20
C PHE A 54 -8.86 -14.19 -0.31
N THR A 55 -9.61 -13.09 -0.45
CA THR A 55 -10.85 -12.89 0.31
C THR A 55 -11.91 -13.91 -0.07
N GLY A 56 -12.08 -14.19 -1.36
CA GLY A 56 -13.04 -15.17 -1.86
C GLY A 56 -12.69 -16.59 -1.44
N TYR A 57 -11.41 -16.98 -1.56
CA TYR A 57 -10.96 -18.29 -1.08
C TYR A 57 -11.21 -18.48 0.43
N LEU A 58 -10.91 -17.45 1.23
CA LEU A 58 -11.12 -17.50 2.67
C LEU A 58 -12.61 -17.49 3.03
N GLN A 59 -13.43 -16.74 2.29
CA GLN A 59 -14.88 -16.75 2.43
C GLN A 59 -15.46 -18.14 2.14
N GLU A 60 -15.02 -18.81 1.07
CA GLU A 60 -15.50 -20.14 0.68
C GLU A 60 -15.14 -21.20 1.74
N GLY A 61 -13.95 -21.11 2.33
CA GLY A 61 -13.52 -22.02 3.39
C GLY A 61 -14.17 -21.80 4.75
N LEU A 62 -14.60 -20.57 5.07
CA LEU A 62 -15.22 -20.22 6.35
C LEU A 62 -16.76 -20.19 6.30
N ASP A 63 -17.34 -20.21 5.09
CA ASP A 63 -18.76 -19.97 4.81
C ASP A 63 -19.30 -18.64 5.38
N ASP A 64 -18.39 -17.73 5.77
CA ASP A 64 -18.72 -16.45 6.41
C ASP A 64 -17.80 -15.33 5.88
N LEU A 65 -18.41 -14.44 5.09
CA LEU A 65 -17.77 -13.25 4.54
C LEU A 65 -17.26 -12.29 5.62
N LYS A 66 -18.00 -12.15 6.72
CA LYS A 66 -17.64 -11.22 7.81
C LYS A 66 -16.37 -11.70 8.51
N MET A 67 -16.24 -13.01 8.71
CA MET A 67 -15.04 -13.61 9.29
C MET A 67 -13.83 -13.50 8.35
N ALA A 68 -14.03 -13.70 7.04
CA ALA A 68 -12.98 -13.52 6.04
C ALA A 68 -12.46 -12.07 5.96
N LEU A 69 -13.37 -11.07 5.94
CA LEU A 69 -12.98 -9.65 5.99
C LEU A 69 -12.25 -9.29 7.28
N PHE A 70 -12.69 -9.85 8.41
CA PHE A 70 -12.05 -9.62 9.70
C PHE A 70 -10.60 -10.14 9.71
N LEU A 71 -10.36 -11.34 9.18
CA LEU A 71 -9.02 -11.91 9.06
C LEU A 71 -8.12 -11.11 8.12
N ILE A 72 -8.63 -10.70 6.96
CA ILE A 72 -7.85 -9.92 5.98
C ILE A 72 -7.53 -8.51 6.50
N SER A 73 -8.35 -7.97 7.41
CA SER A 73 -8.04 -6.69 8.07
C SER A 73 -6.73 -6.75 8.87
N PHE A 74 -6.35 -7.91 9.43
CA PHE A 74 -5.06 -8.06 10.13
C PHE A 74 -3.85 -7.89 9.20
N ALA A 75 -3.95 -8.28 7.94
CA ALA A 75 -2.87 -8.08 6.97
C ALA A 75 -2.57 -6.58 6.76
N SER A 76 -3.60 -5.74 6.74
CA SER A 76 -3.45 -4.29 6.63
C SER A 76 -2.83 -3.68 7.89
N ILE A 77 -3.22 -4.15 9.08
CA ILE A 77 -2.67 -3.69 10.36
C ILE A 77 -1.17 -4.05 10.48
N SER A 78 -0.78 -5.24 10.03
CA SER A 78 0.63 -5.65 9.97
C SER A 78 1.47 -4.68 9.13
N LEU A 79 0.91 -4.17 8.03
CA LEU A 79 1.56 -3.19 7.17
C LEU A 79 1.79 -1.84 7.86
N ILE A 80 0.82 -1.39 8.67
CA ILE A 80 0.95 -0.19 9.50
C ILE A 80 2.06 -0.40 10.54
N LEU A 81 2.10 -1.57 11.19
CA LEU A 81 3.17 -1.91 12.13
C LEU A 81 4.54 -1.93 11.45
N ALA A 82 4.65 -2.57 10.29
CA ALA A 82 5.89 -2.64 9.52
C ALA A 82 6.37 -1.24 9.09
N GLY A 83 5.45 -0.39 8.62
CA GLY A 83 5.75 1.00 8.26
C GLY A 83 6.19 1.85 9.45
N SER A 84 5.53 1.71 10.61
CA SER A 84 5.93 2.42 11.83
C SER A 84 7.28 1.95 12.40
N THR A 85 7.61 0.67 12.19
CA THR A 85 8.87 0.07 12.64
C THR A 85 10.03 0.39 11.70
N LEU A 86 9.73 0.75 10.44
CA LEU A 86 10.72 1.15 9.46
C LEU A 86 11.40 2.45 9.92
N ARG A 87 12.58 2.33 10.55
CA ARG A 87 13.43 3.49 10.80
C ARG A 87 13.99 3.97 9.47
N PHE A 88 13.50 5.10 8.97
CA PHE A 88 14.19 5.86 7.93
C PHE A 88 15.54 6.27 8.51
N ARG A 89 16.61 5.51 8.19
CA ARG A 89 17.97 5.93 8.50
C ARG A 89 18.21 7.21 7.72
N SER A 90 18.05 8.34 8.40
CA SER A 90 18.49 9.65 7.95
C SER A 90 19.94 9.51 7.49
N GLN A 91 20.13 9.45 6.17
CA GLN A 91 21.40 9.65 5.50
C GLN A 91 21.77 11.12 5.76
N ARG A 92 22.27 11.42 6.97
CA ARG A 92 22.92 12.68 7.29
C ARG A 92 24.24 12.72 6.53
N GLN A 93 24.22 13.48 5.44
CA GLN A 93 25.16 14.52 4.95
C GLN A 93 26.67 14.20 4.87
N PRO A 94 27.35 14.71 3.82
CA PRO A 94 28.68 14.33 3.38
C PRO A 94 29.78 15.14 4.05
N ALA A 95 31.01 14.61 3.98
CA ALA A 95 32.25 15.37 3.87
C ALA A 95 33.14 14.65 2.86
#